data_AF-A0A952DKG8-F1
#
_entry.id   AF-A0A952DKG8-F1
#
_cell.length_a   1.000
_cell.length_b   1.000
_cell.length_c   1.000
_cell.angle_alpha   90.00
_cell.angle_beta   90.00
_cell.angle_gamma   90.00
#
_symmetry.space_group_name_H-M   'P 1'
#
loop_
_entity.id
_entity.type
_entity.pdbx_description
1 polymer ?
#
loop_
_entity_poly.entity_id
_entity_poly.type
_entity_poly.pdbx_seq_one_letter_code
_entity_poly.pdbx_strand_id
1 'polypeptide(L)'
;MPVQPLNETCPLCGSSLVLQVTRTGKRLKKCSTSKWDKENMVATGCTYIEWLGNEVKELDELCPQCGQKLVFVTTSKGKKMKKCSTAGWNAEFRQPTGCTYIQWINDR
;
A
#
# COMPACT_ATOMS: atom_id res chain seq x y z
N MET A 1 -0.10 -8.27 17.63
CA MET A 1 -0.11 -7.37 16.46
C MET A 1 -0.99 -6.19 16.83
N PRO A 2 -0.52 -4.93 16.72
CA PRO A 2 -1.34 -3.78 17.09
C PRO A 2 -2.46 -3.62 16.05
N VAL A 3 -3.70 -3.78 16.51
CA VAL A 3 -4.90 -3.37 15.77
C VAL A 3 -5.22 -1.96 16.23
N GLN A 4 -5.18 -1.01 15.29
CA GLN A 4 -5.56 0.38 15.58
C GLN A 4 -7.01 0.59 15.13
N PRO A 5 -7.93 0.98 16.03
CA PRO A 5 -9.28 1.34 15.63
C PRO A 5 -9.24 2.63 14.79
N LEU A 6 -9.92 2.63 13.64
CA LEU A 6 -10.14 3.83 12.84
C LEU A 6 -11.57 4.32 13.05
N ASN A 7 -11.75 5.63 13.10
CA ASN A 7 -13.06 6.28 13.19
C ASN A 7 -13.78 6.33 11.83
N GLU A 8 -13.38 5.48 10.88
CA GLU A 8 -14.02 5.36 9.58
C GLU A 8 -15.06 4.25 9.63
N THR A 9 -16.25 4.55 9.10
CA THR A 9 -17.34 3.59 8.97
C THR A 9 -17.16 2.76 7.71
N CYS A 10 -17.36 1.45 7.83
CA CYS A 10 -17.33 0.56 6.68
C CYS A 10 -18.59 0.74 5.81
N PRO A 11 -18.46 0.86 4.49
CA PRO A 11 -19.58 1.08 3.58
C PRO A 11 -20.54 -0.13 3.43
N LEU A 12 -20.13 -1.32 3.88
CA LEU A 12 -20.95 -2.55 3.81
C LEU A 12 -21.71 -2.84 5.10
N CYS A 13 -21.10 -2.57 6.26
CA CYS A 13 -21.61 -2.96 7.58
C CYS A 13 -21.98 -1.76 8.47
N GLY A 14 -21.60 -0.52 8.10
CA GLY A 14 -21.72 0.68 8.95
C GLY A 14 -20.87 0.65 10.23
N SER A 15 -20.15 -0.43 10.48
CA SER A 15 -19.33 -0.65 11.69
C SER A 15 -17.95 0.00 11.55
N SER A 16 -17.26 0.19 12.66
CA SER A 16 -15.90 0.75 12.71
C SER A 16 -14.88 -0.08 11.93
N LEU A 17 -14.04 0.57 11.13
CA LEU A 17 -12.89 -0.07 10.50
C LEU A 17 -11.73 -0.20 11.49
N VAL A 18 -10.95 -1.27 11.35
CA VAL A 18 -9.71 -1.46 12.10
C VAL A 18 -8.55 -1.58 11.14
N LEU A 19 -7.46 -0.86 11.42
CA LEU A 19 -6.20 -0.97 10.70
C LEU A 19 -5.37 -2.08 11.35
N GLN A 20 -5.03 -3.07 10.54
CA GLN A 20 -4.18 -4.19 10.92
C GLN A 20 -2.92 -4.18 10.04
N VAL A 21 -1.78 -4.38 10.68
CA VAL A 21 -0.50 -4.63 9.99
C VAL A 21 -0.26 -6.14 9.96
N THR A 22 -0.07 -6.71 8.76
CA THR A 22 0.29 -8.12 8.62
C THR A 22 1.72 -8.35 9.12
N ARG A 23 2.08 -9.61 9.37
CA ARG A 23 3.47 -10.01 9.68
C ARG A 23 4.49 -9.50 8.64
N THR A 24 4.06 -9.32 7.41
CA THR A 24 4.87 -8.85 6.29
C THR A 24 4.91 -7.32 6.14
N GLY A 25 4.37 -6.57 7.11
CA GLY A 25 4.38 -5.11 7.11
C GLY A 25 3.34 -4.48 6.18
N LYS A 26 2.44 -5.27 5.57
CA LYS A 26 1.36 -4.74 4.73
C LYS A 26 0.24 -4.23 5.63
N ARG A 27 -0.23 -3.01 5.36
CA ARG A 27 -1.34 -2.41 6.08
C ARG A 27 -2.65 -2.71 5.36
N LEU A 28 -3.65 -3.15 6.12
CA LEU A 28 -4.99 -3.36 5.60
C LEU A 28 -6.01 -2.78 6.58
N LYS A 29 -7.08 -2.19 6.05
CA LYS A 29 -8.29 -1.87 6.79
C LYS A 29 -9.26 -3.03 6.63
N LYS A 30 -9.81 -3.52 7.74
CA LYS A 30 -10.87 -4.53 7.73
C LYS A 30 -12.05 -4.07 8.61
N CYS A 31 -13.29 -4.46 8.27
CA CYS A 31 -14.44 -4.19 9.16
C CYS A 31 -14.21 -4.91 10.51
N SER A 32 -14.52 -4.26 11.64
CA SER A 32 -14.36 -4.87 12.96
C SER A 32 -15.17 -6.17 13.13
N THR A 33 -16.28 -6.30 12.41
CA THR A 33 -17.13 -7.50 12.40
C THR A 33 -16.67 -8.57 11.41
N SER A 34 -15.57 -8.34 10.67
CA SER A 34 -15.00 -9.35 9.78
C SER A 34 -14.45 -10.53 10.61
N LYS A 35 -15.12 -11.68 10.52
CA LYS A 35 -14.72 -12.93 11.15
C LYS A 35 -14.31 -13.92 10.07
N TRP A 36 -13.14 -14.54 10.25
CA TRP A 36 -12.71 -15.62 9.37
C TRP A 36 -13.04 -16.95 10.04
N ASP A 37 -13.95 -17.71 9.43
CA ASP A 37 -14.31 -19.04 9.88
C ASP A 37 -13.29 -20.04 9.32
N LYS A 38 -12.49 -20.65 10.19
CA LYS A 38 -11.42 -21.56 9.77
C LYS A 38 -11.94 -22.94 9.36
N GLU A 39 -13.10 -23.35 9.85
CA GLU A 39 -13.68 -24.66 9.54
C GLU A 39 -14.25 -24.70 8.12
N ASN A 40 -14.97 -23.65 7.73
CA ASN A 40 -15.59 -23.61 6.40
C ASN A 40 -14.75 -22.84 5.36
N MET A 41 -13.65 -22.20 5.79
CA MET A 41 -12.87 -21.26 4.98
C MET A 41 -13.72 -20.14 4.37
N VAL A 42 -14.76 -19.72 5.09
CA VAL A 42 -15.67 -18.64 4.67
C VAL A 42 -15.46 -17.43 5.57
N ALA A 43 -15.50 -16.24 4.96
CA ALA A 43 -15.57 -15.00 5.72
C ALA A 43 -17.01 -14.80 6.20
N THR A 44 -17.23 -15.00 7.50
CA THR A 44 -18.54 -14.79 8.14
C THR A 44 -18.63 -13.35 8.62
N GLY A 45 -19.65 -12.62 8.16
CA GLY A 45 -19.87 -11.20 8.46
C GLY A 45 -19.49 -10.28 7.30
N CYS A 46 -18.89 -9.13 7.61
CA CYS A 46 -18.53 -8.14 6.59
C CYS A 46 -17.15 -8.45 5.97
N THR A 47 -17.11 -8.69 4.66
CA THR A 47 -15.90 -9.02 3.90
C THR A 47 -15.10 -7.80 3.42
N TYR A 48 -15.40 -6.60 3.93
CA TYR A 48 -14.69 -5.40 3.53
C TYR A 48 -13.22 -5.47 3.96
N ILE A 49 -12.34 -5.52 2.95
CA ILE A 49 -10.89 -5.48 3.10
C ILE A 49 -10.37 -4.44 2.11
N GLU A 50 -9.73 -3.40 2.62
CA GLU A 50 -9.05 -2.38 1.82
C GLU A 50 -7.55 -2.45 2.11
N TRP A 51 -6.77 -2.76 1.08
CA TRP A 51 -5.31 -2.78 1.19
C TRP A 51 -4.77 -1.36 1.08
N LEU A 52 -4.14 -0.88 2.14
CA LEU A 52 -3.43 0.39 2.08
C LEU A 52 -2.06 0.13 1.46
N GLY A 53 -1.83 0.77 0.31
CA GLY A 53 -0.56 0.71 -0.41
C GLY A 53 0.62 1.25 0.40
N ASN A 54 1.80 1.14 -0.20
CA ASN A 54 2.99 1.80 0.31
C ASN A 54 2.75 3.33 0.33
N GLU A 55 3.27 4.02 1.34
CA GLU A 55 3.26 5.49 1.34
C GLU A 55 4.09 5.99 0.17
N VAL A 56 3.41 6.62 -0.79
CA VAL A 56 4.01 7.35 -1.91
C VAL A 56 3.87 8.83 -1.55
N LYS A 57 5.01 9.49 -1.31
CA LYS A 57 5.07 10.95 -1.13
C LYS A 57 5.61 11.56 -2.42
N GLU A 58 4.88 12.48 -3.00
CA GLU A 58 5.38 13.24 -4.16
C GLU A 58 6.47 14.21 -3.69
N LEU A 59 7.60 14.25 -4.38
CA LEU A 59 8.68 15.21 -4.19
C LEU A 59 8.68 16.17 -5.38
N ASP A 60 8.99 17.44 -5.11
CA ASP A 60 9.14 18.46 -6.15
C ASP A 60 10.51 18.41 -6.86
N GLU A 61 11.36 17.42 -6.56
CA GLU A 61 12.57 17.15 -7.35
C GLU A 61 12.18 16.64 -8.74
N LEU A 62 12.78 17.25 -9.76
CA LEU A 62 12.64 16.82 -11.15
C LEU A 62 13.60 15.66 -11.42
N CYS A 63 13.10 14.61 -12.05
CA CYS A 63 13.93 13.50 -12.46
C CYS A 63 14.84 13.91 -13.63
N PRO A 64 16.14 13.59 -13.58
CA PRO A 64 17.12 14.00 -14.60
C PRO A 64 16.91 13.32 -15.97
N GLN A 65 16.07 12.28 -16.06
CA GLN A 65 15.79 11.58 -17.32
C GLN A 65 14.47 11.99 -17.97
N CYS A 66 13.43 12.28 -17.18
CA CYS A 66 12.07 12.54 -17.66
C CYS A 66 11.63 14.01 -17.44
N GLY A 67 12.35 14.79 -16.61
CA GLY A 67 11.94 16.15 -16.22
C GLY A 67 10.66 16.21 -15.37
N GLN A 68 10.15 15.07 -14.91
CA GLN A 68 8.93 14.98 -14.11
C GLN A 68 9.22 14.82 -12.62
N LYS A 69 8.20 15.06 -11.79
CA LYS A 69 8.26 14.91 -10.34
C LYS A 69 8.67 13.50 -9.93
N LEU A 70 9.61 13.43 -8.99
CA LEU A 70 10.02 12.21 -8.32
C LEU A 70 9.00 11.86 -7.22
N VAL A 71 8.75 10.58 -7.01
CA VAL A 71 7.94 10.10 -5.90
C VAL A 71 8.80 9.26 -4.97
N PHE A 72 8.75 9.59 -3.70
CA PHE A 72 9.38 8.86 -2.62
C PHE A 72 8.46 7.75 -2.15
N VAL A 73 8.93 6.51 -2.22
CA VAL A 73 8.19 5.32 -1.84
C VAL A 73 8.92 4.62 -0.71
N THR A 74 8.19 4.34 0.37
CA THR A 74 8.67 3.43 1.42
C THR A 74 8.15 2.04 1.14
N THR A 75 9.04 1.10 0.85
CA THR A 75 8.67 -0.31 0.64
C THR A 75 8.19 -0.95 1.95
N SER A 76 7.44 -2.04 1.86
CA SER A 76 6.91 -2.77 3.02
C SER A 76 7.99 -3.34 3.96
N LYS A 77 9.25 -3.42 3.49
CA LYS A 77 10.43 -3.80 4.27
C LYS A 77 11.15 -2.60 4.92
N GLY A 78 10.58 -1.40 4.85
CA GLY A 78 11.15 -0.16 5.39
C GLY A 78 12.24 0.48 4.51
N LYS A 79 12.61 -0.11 3.37
CA LYS A 79 13.56 0.51 2.44
C LYS A 79 12.91 1.68 1.72
N LYS A 80 13.62 2.80 1.66
CA LYS A 80 13.19 4.05 1.04
C LYS A 80 13.82 4.19 -0.35
N MET A 81 13.02 4.56 -1.33
CA MET A 81 13.51 4.82 -2.70
C MET A 81 12.74 5.97 -3.34
N LYS A 82 13.41 6.74 -4.20
CA LYS A 82 12.79 7.71 -5.11
C LYS A 82 12.64 7.04 -6.48
N LYS A 83 11.47 7.15 -7.10
CA LYS A 83 11.24 6.74 -8.51
C LYS A 83 10.59 7.89 -9.30
N CYS A 84 10.80 8.00 -10.62
CA CYS A 84 10.05 9.00 -11.43
C CYS A 84 8.54 8.71 -11.33
N SER A 85 7.66 9.72 -11.31
CA SER A 85 6.20 9.48 -11.22
C SER A 85 5.65 8.71 -12.42
N THR A 86 6.26 8.85 -13.60
CA THR A 86 5.97 8.01 -14.78
C THR A 86 6.67 6.66 -14.77
N ALA A 87 7.39 6.29 -13.72
CA ALA A 87 7.92 4.94 -13.57
C ALA A 87 6.76 3.97 -13.33
N GLY A 88 6.20 3.48 -14.43
CA GLY A 88 5.17 2.46 -14.51
C GLY A 88 5.79 1.07 -14.70
N TRP A 89 5.07 0.07 -14.22
CA TRP A 89 5.39 -1.33 -14.52
C TRP A 89 4.21 -1.91 -15.27
N ASN A 90 4.43 -2.28 -16.54
CA ASN A 90 3.39 -2.97 -17.30
C ASN A 90 3.48 -4.48 -17.01
N ALA A 91 2.47 -4.99 -16.31
CA ALA A 91 2.42 -6.39 -15.89
C ALA A 91 2.23 -7.37 -17.06
N GLU A 92 1.57 -6.96 -18.15
CA GLU A 92 1.35 -7.82 -19.32
C GLU A 92 2.65 -8.08 -20.07
N PHE A 93 3.42 -7.02 -20.34
CA PHE A 93 4.67 -7.13 -21.10
C PHE A 93 5.90 -7.34 -20.22
N ARG A 94 5.75 -7.29 -18.89
CA ARG A 94 6.84 -7.34 -17.89
C ARG A 94 7.96 -6.33 -18.19
N GLN A 95 7.58 -5.17 -18.72
CA GLN A 95 8.49 -4.11 -19.10
C GLN A 95 8.22 -2.86 -18.25
N PRO A 96 9.27 -2.10 -17.90
CA PRO A 96 9.07 -0.78 -17.33
C PRO A 96 8.46 0.13 -18.40
N THR A 97 7.32 0.73 -18.09
CA THR A 97 6.72 1.77 -18.91
C THR A 97 7.15 3.13 -18.37
N GLY A 98 7.66 3.99 -19.26
CA GLY A 98 8.12 5.33 -18.91
C GLY A 98 9.55 5.38 -18.39
N CYS A 99 9.81 6.28 -17.44
CA CYS A 99 11.15 6.54 -16.94
C CYS A 99 11.59 5.52 -15.89
N THR A 100 12.69 4.81 -16.14
CA THR A 100 13.25 3.78 -15.26
C THR A 100 14.11 4.33 -14.12
N TYR A 101 14.12 5.64 -13.91
CA TYR A 101 14.91 6.26 -12.86
C TYR A 101 14.44 5.79 -11.47
N ILE A 102 15.32 5.07 -10.79
CA ILE A 102 15.15 4.60 -9.41
C ILE A 102 16.41 4.96 -8.64
N GLN A 103 16.25 5.71 -7.55
CA GLN A 103 17.32 6.05 -6.63
C GLN A 103 17.00 5.49 -5.25
N TRP A 104 17.82 4.54 -4.79
CA TRP A 104 17.69 4.00 -3.44
C TRP A 104 18.32 4.95 -2.44
N ILE A 105 17.57 5.31 -1.40
CA ILE A 105 18.10 6.08 -0.28
C ILE A 105 18.41 5.06 0.80
N ASN A 106 19.60 4.49 0.73
CA ASN A 106 20.08 3.59 1.77
C ASN A 106 20.63 4.47 2.90
N ASP A 107 19.88 4.57 3.99
CA ASP A 107 20.39 5.11 5.25
C ASP A 107 21.37 4.06 5.79
N ARG A 108 22.67 4.39 5.83
CA ARG A 108 23.73 3.48 6.28
C ARG A 108 23.75 3.39 7.80
#